data_AF-A0A9D8L9D7-F1
#
_entry.id   AF-A0A9D8L9D7-F1
#
_cell.length_a   1.000
_cell.length_b   1.000
_cell.length_c   1.000
_cell.angle_alpha   90.00
_cell.angle_beta   90.00
_cell.angle_gamma   90.00
#
_symmetry.space_group_name_H-M   'P 1'
#
loop_
_entity.id
_entity.type
_entity.pdbx_description
1 polymer ?
#
loop_
_entity_poly.entity_id
_entity_poly.type
_entity_poly.pdbx_seq_one_letter_code
_entity_poly.pdbx_strand_id
1 'polypeptide(L)'
;GLFQSVLAGVPSRDAGAGAGALQAFQQIGGAIGVALVGEIFFTGLASGFAAGATPASAFAEAAAPAIIYQIVSFGLVVILVPFLKIRPPHQPGQGHAPAAPPSVVAEA
;
A
#
# COMPACT_ATOMS: atom_id res chain seq x y z
N GLY A 1 -10.91 12.91 -0.69
CA GLY A 1 -10.09 13.33 -1.84
C GLY A 1 -10.99 13.81 -2.96
N LEU A 2 -10.47 14.48 -3.99
CA LEU A 2 -11.25 15.04 -5.12
C LEU A 2 -12.21 14.02 -5.79
N PHE A 3 -11.96 12.72 -5.60
CA PHE A 3 -12.84 11.60 -5.94
C PHE A 3 -14.22 11.61 -5.25
N GLN A 4 -14.30 12.09 -4.02
CA GLN A 4 -15.56 12.26 -3.27
C GLN A 4 -16.41 13.43 -3.81
N SER A 5 -15.77 14.38 -4.51
CA SER A 5 -16.46 15.49 -5.18
C SER A 5 -17.13 15.05 -6.49
N VAL A 6 -16.70 13.92 -7.07
CA VAL A 6 -17.28 13.33 -8.29
C VAL A 6 -18.38 12.30 -7.94
N LEU A 7 -18.27 11.63 -6.78
CA LEU A 7 -19.21 10.60 -6.34
C LEU A 7 -20.37 11.09 -5.46
N ALA A 8 -20.54 12.40 -5.29
CA ALA A 8 -21.72 12.97 -4.62
C ALA A 8 -23.05 12.69 -5.37
N GLY A 9 -23.03 11.91 -6.45
CA GLY A 9 -24.19 11.50 -7.24
C GLY A 9 -24.48 9.99 -7.31
N VAL A 10 -23.81 9.09 -6.57
CA VAL A 10 -24.05 7.63 -6.72
C VAL A 10 -24.31 6.89 -5.38
N PRO A 11 -25.37 6.05 -5.28
CA PRO A 11 -25.82 5.38 -4.03
C PRO A 11 -24.89 4.28 -3.49
N SER A 12 -25.15 3.86 -2.24
CA SER A 12 -24.44 2.96 -1.31
C SER A 12 -24.00 1.55 -1.77
N ARG A 13 -23.64 1.34 -3.04
CA ARG A 13 -23.20 0.05 -3.63
C ARG A 13 -21.68 -0.05 -3.89
N ASP A 14 -20.92 1.04 -3.72
CA ASP A 14 -19.54 1.13 -4.20
C ASP A 14 -18.45 0.89 -3.13
N ALA A 15 -18.81 0.56 -1.89
CA ALA A 15 -17.83 0.27 -0.82
C ALA A 15 -16.92 -0.93 -1.16
N GLY A 16 -17.47 -1.97 -1.81
CA GLY A 16 -16.70 -3.15 -2.26
C GLY A 16 -15.81 -2.87 -3.47
N ALA A 17 -16.24 -1.99 -4.38
CA ALA A 17 -15.45 -1.59 -5.55
C ALA A 17 -14.25 -0.70 -5.15
N GLY A 18 -14.43 0.20 -4.18
CA GLY A 18 -13.35 1.03 -3.64
C GLY A 18 -12.28 0.22 -2.88
N ALA A 19 -12.70 -0.75 -2.07
CA ALA A 19 -11.77 -1.67 -1.39
C ALA A 19 -11.03 -2.58 -2.38
N GLY A 20 -11.73 -3.10 -3.41
CA GLY A 20 -11.14 -3.92 -4.46
C GLY A 20 -10.09 -3.17 -5.28
N ALA A 21 -10.34 -1.90 -5.63
CA ALA A 21 -9.38 -1.07 -6.35
C ALA A 21 -8.11 -0.80 -5.50
N LEU A 22 -8.27 -0.44 -4.22
CA LEU A 22 -7.12 -0.23 -3.32
C LEU A 22 -6.29 -1.51 -3.15
N GLN A 23 -6.93 -2.66 -3.05
CA GLN A 23 -6.24 -3.93 -2.94
C GLN A 23 -5.47 -4.28 -4.22
N ALA A 24 -6.07 -4.04 -5.40
CA ALA A 24 -5.38 -4.20 -6.67
C ALA A 24 -4.15 -3.28 -6.77
N PHE A 25 -4.26 -2.02 -6.36
CA PHE A 25 -3.12 -1.10 -6.33
C PHE A 25 -2.00 -1.56 -5.39
N GLN A 26 -2.34 -2.08 -4.20
CA GLN A 26 -1.34 -2.63 -3.28
C GLN A 26 -0.64 -3.87 -3.86
N GLN A 27 -1.40 -4.78 -4.49
CA GLN A 27 -0.82 -5.95 -5.13
C GLN A 27 0.10 -5.57 -6.29
N ILE A 28 -0.34 -4.67 -7.17
CA ILE A 28 0.46 -4.17 -8.29
C ILE A 28 1.71 -3.45 -7.77
N GLY A 29 1.56 -2.58 -6.78
CA GLY A 29 2.67 -1.86 -6.16
C GLY A 29 3.69 -2.80 -5.52
N GLY A 30 3.23 -3.83 -4.81
CA GLY A 30 4.08 -4.86 -4.23
C GLY A 30 4.85 -5.65 -5.30
N ALA A 31 4.16 -6.10 -6.35
CA ALA A 31 4.78 -6.82 -7.46
C ALA A 31 5.84 -5.98 -8.18
N ILE A 32 5.53 -4.71 -8.48
CA ILE A 32 6.47 -3.77 -9.10
C ILE A 32 7.67 -3.52 -8.18
N GLY A 33 7.46 -3.34 -6.88
CA GLY A 33 8.54 -3.13 -5.92
C GLY A 33 9.53 -4.30 -5.89
N VAL A 34 9.01 -5.53 -5.83
CA VAL A 34 9.85 -6.74 -5.86
C VAL A 34 10.60 -6.86 -7.20
N ALA A 35 9.93 -6.58 -8.32
CA ALA A 35 10.54 -6.63 -9.64
C ALA A 35 11.72 -5.64 -9.78
N LEU A 36 11.55 -4.40 -9.31
CA LEU A 36 12.60 -3.37 -9.39
C LEU A 36 13.81 -3.72 -8.51
N VAL A 37 13.59 -4.21 -7.29
CA VAL A 37 14.68 -4.65 -6.41
C VAL A 37 15.46 -5.83 -7.03
N GLY A 38 14.74 -6.80 -7.57
CA GLY A 38 15.34 -7.94 -8.27
C GLY A 38 16.17 -7.50 -9.47
N GLU A 39 15.62 -6.64 -10.33
CA GLU A 39 16.30 -6.12 -11.52
C GLU A 39 17.62 -5.41 -11.17
N ILE A 40 17.60 -4.51 -10.17
CA ILE A 40 18.80 -3.79 -9.71
C ILE A 40 19.87 -4.77 -9.22
N PHE A 41 19.47 -5.74 -8.40
CA PHE A 41 20.39 -6.74 -7.86
C PHE A 41 20.98 -7.63 -8.95
N PHE A 42 20.16 -8.19 -9.83
CA PHE A 42 20.64 -9.09 -10.87
C PHE A 42 21.46 -8.38 -11.93
N THR A 43 21.17 -7.11 -12.24
CA THR A 43 22.00 -6.27 -13.11
C THR A 43 23.39 -6.07 -12.50
N GLY A 44 23.45 -5.73 -11.20
CA GLY A 44 24.71 -5.62 -10.47
C GLY A 44 25.47 -6.94 -10.44
N LEU A 45 24.79 -8.05 -10.17
CA LEU A 45 25.40 -9.38 -10.09
C LEU A 45 25.96 -9.83 -11.46
N ALA A 46 25.20 -9.63 -12.54
CA ALA A 46 25.65 -9.92 -13.89
C ALA A 46 26.87 -9.08 -14.27
N SER A 47 26.89 -7.80 -13.90
CA SER A 47 28.04 -6.92 -14.14
C SER A 47 29.30 -7.35 -13.37
N GLY A 48 29.14 -7.79 -12.11
CA GLY A 48 30.25 -8.30 -11.30
C GLY A 48 30.84 -9.59 -11.89
N PHE A 49 30.00 -10.53 -12.32
CA PHE A 49 30.49 -11.74 -12.98
C PHE A 49 31.17 -11.45 -14.33
N ALA A 50 30.63 -10.52 -15.12
CA ALA A 50 31.25 -10.09 -16.36
C ALA A 50 32.64 -9.45 -16.14
N ALA A 51 32.85 -8.79 -15.00
CA ALA A 51 34.13 -8.23 -14.59
C ALA A 51 35.10 -9.27 -13.97
N GLY A 52 34.71 -10.55 -13.90
CA GLY A 52 35.54 -11.61 -13.33
C GLY A 52 35.57 -11.64 -11.80
N ALA A 53 34.63 -10.97 -11.13
CA ALA A 53 34.52 -10.99 -9.68
C ALA A 53 34.22 -12.41 -9.17
N THR A 54 34.77 -12.74 -8.01
CA THR A 54 34.40 -13.98 -7.31
C THR A 54 32.92 -13.96 -6.92
N PRO A 55 32.23 -15.10 -6.80
CA PRO A 55 30.83 -15.12 -6.39
C PRO A 55 30.56 -14.33 -5.11
N ALA A 56 31.41 -14.49 -4.09
CA ALA A 56 31.26 -13.78 -2.82
C ALA A 56 31.32 -12.25 -2.98
N SER A 57 32.26 -11.73 -3.79
CA SER A 57 32.39 -10.29 -4.03
C SER A 57 31.27 -9.76 -4.92
N ALA A 58 30.87 -10.49 -5.96
CA ALA A 58 29.79 -10.08 -6.87
C ALA A 58 28.44 -9.95 -6.14
N PHE A 59 28.12 -10.88 -5.23
CA PHE A 59 26.92 -10.80 -4.41
C PHE A 59 26.95 -9.64 -3.40
N ALA A 60 28.10 -9.39 -2.76
CA ALA A 60 28.26 -8.30 -1.81
C ALA A 60 28.13 -6.93 -2.51
N GLU A 61 28.75 -6.77 -3.68
CA GLU A 61 28.69 -5.54 -4.47
C GLU A 61 27.30 -5.29 -5.06
N ALA A 62 26.60 -6.33 -5.51
CA ALA A 62 25.23 -6.24 -6.02
C ALA A 62 24.18 -5.93 -4.94
N ALA A 63 24.44 -6.31 -3.67
CA ALA A 63 23.54 -6.03 -2.56
C ALA A 63 23.51 -4.55 -2.17
N ALA A 64 24.65 -3.84 -2.28
CA ALA A 64 24.77 -2.43 -1.93
C ALA A 64 23.77 -1.51 -2.70
N PRO A 65 23.68 -1.54 -4.04
CA PRO A 65 22.73 -0.70 -4.78
C PRO A 65 21.27 -1.09 -4.50
N ALA A 66 20.97 -2.37 -4.27
CA ALA A 66 19.62 -2.81 -3.92
C ALA A 66 19.16 -2.25 -2.56
N ILE A 67 20.06 -2.24 -1.57
CA ILE A 67 19.78 -1.64 -0.25
C ILE A 67 19.61 -0.12 -0.36
N ILE A 68 20.44 0.55 -1.15
CA ILE A 68 20.32 2.00 -1.39
C ILE A 68 18.97 2.33 -2.03
N TYR A 69 18.54 1.56 -3.03
CA TYR A 69 17.22 1.73 -3.64
C TYR A 69 16.10 1.61 -2.61
N GLN A 70 16.19 0.65 -1.68
CA GLN A 70 15.21 0.49 -0.62
C GLN A 70 15.17 1.70 0.32
N ILE A 71 16.34 2.22 0.72
CA ILE A 71 16.46 3.41 1.57
C ILE A 71 15.88 4.64 0.88
N VAL A 72 16.22 4.86 -0.40
CA VAL A 72 15.69 5.98 -1.19
C VAL A 72 14.18 5.86 -1.36
N SER A 73 13.67 4.66 -1.64
CA SER A 73 12.22 4.43 -1.80
C SER A 73 11.45 4.71 -0.51
N PHE A 74 11.92 4.22 0.63
CA PHE A 74 11.32 4.55 1.92
C PHE A 74 11.47 6.03 2.28
N GLY A 75 12.65 6.61 2.02
CA GLY A 75 12.89 8.03 2.23
C GLY A 75 11.95 8.90 1.41
N LEU A 76 11.71 8.56 0.15
CA LEU A 76 10.74 9.23 -0.72
C LEU A 76 9.33 9.15 -0.15
N VAL A 77 8.89 7.98 0.34
CA VAL A 77 7.58 7.85 0.99
C VAL A 77 7.49 8.75 2.22
N VAL A 78 8.48 8.73 3.11
CA VAL A 78 8.51 9.58 4.30
C VAL A 78 8.47 11.07 3.93
N ILE A 79 9.16 11.47 2.86
CA ILE A 79 9.14 12.83 2.35
C ILE A 79 7.77 13.17 1.74
N LEU A 80 7.17 12.28 0.95
CA LEU A 80 5.90 12.53 0.24
C LEU A 80 4.67 12.53 1.15
N VAL A 81 4.64 11.69 2.18
CA VAL A 81 3.50 11.57 3.11
C VAL A 81 3.05 12.93 3.70
N PRO A 82 3.93 13.81 4.21
CA PRO A 82 3.50 15.13 4.69
C PRO A 82 3.00 16.07 3.58
N PHE A 83 3.44 15.90 2.32
CA PHE A 83 2.92 16.69 1.19
C PHE A 83 1.57 16.18 0.69
N LEU A 84 1.28 14.90 0.90
CA LEU A 84 -0.03 14.30 0.64
C LEU A 84 -0.99 14.71 1.77
N LYS A 85 -1.75 15.80 1.57
CA LYS A 85 -2.89 16.18 2.43
C LYS A 85 -3.96 15.08 2.40
N ILE A 86 -3.75 14.00 3.17
CA ILE A 86 -4.71 12.92 3.38
C ILE A 86 -5.83 13.50 4.24
N ARG A 87 -6.94 13.89 3.62
CA ARG A 87 -8.15 14.29 4.36
C ARG A 87 -8.62 13.05 5.15
N PRO A 88 -8.76 13.13 6.49
CA PRO A 88 -9.32 12.04 7.26
C PRO A 88 -10.70 11.67 6.68
N PRO A 89 -11.04 10.38 6.53
CA PRO A 89 -12.40 9.97 6.23
C PRO A 89 -13.30 10.56 7.31
N HIS A 90 -14.30 11.36 6.92
CA HIS A 90 -15.38 11.72 7.84
C HIS A 90 -16.07 10.42 8.24
N GLN A 91 -15.92 9.99 9.48
CA GLN A 91 -16.68 8.89 10.07
C GLN A 91 -18.12 9.40 10.27
N PRO A 92 -19.10 9.06 9.42
CA PRO A 92 -20.47 9.50 9.63
C PRO A 92 -21.04 8.62 10.74
N GLY A 93 -21.22 9.21 11.93
CA GLY A 93 -22.11 8.72 12.99
C GLY A 93 -22.00 7.25 13.36
N GLN A 94 -21.07 6.91 14.27
CA GLN A 94 -21.36 5.85 15.25
C GLN A 94 -22.44 6.37 16.23
N GLY A 95 -23.67 6.48 15.73
CA GLY A 95 -24.87 6.66 16.53
C GLY A 95 -25.59 5.32 16.67
N HIS A 96 -24.94 4.35 17.30
CA HIS A 96 -25.62 3.12 17.75
C HIS A 96 -25.41 2.98 19.26
N ALA A 97 -26.32 3.60 20.01
CA ALA A 97 -26.67 3.21 21.36
C ALA A 97 -28.20 3.22 21.45
N PRO A 98 -28.80 2.39 22.30
CA PRO A 98 -28.88 0.93 22.28
C PRO A 98 -30.27 0.47 21.80
N ALA A 99 -30.36 -0.70 21.14
CA ALA A 99 -31.68 -1.32 20.93
C ALA A 99 -32.23 -1.77 22.29
N ALA A 100 -33.22 -1.04 22.80
CA ALA A 100 -33.96 -1.41 23.99
C ALA A 100 -34.56 -2.82 23.81
N PRO A 101 -34.39 -3.75 24.77
CA PRO A 101 -35.05 -5.04 24.69
C PRO A 101 -36.57 -4.83 24.77
N PRO A 102 -37.39 -5.49 23.92
CA PRO A 102 -38.83 -5.39 24.04
C PRO A 102 -39.27 -5.98 25.39
N SER A 103 -39.91 -5.12 26.19
CA SER A 103 -40.59 -5.48 27.43
C SER A 103 -41.81 -6.36 27.14
N VAL A 104 -41.71 -7.62 27.56
CA VAL A 104 -42.75 -8.51 28.14
C VAL A 104 -44.17 -8.45 27.53
N VAL A 105 -44.64 -9.60 27.04
CA VAL A 105 -46.00 -10.06 27.37
C VAL A 105 -45.89 -11.47 27.92
N ALA A 106 -46.11 -11.58 29.22
CA ALA A 106 -46.49 -12.81 29.88
C ALA A 106 -47.89 -13.18 29.39
N GLU A 107 -48.06 -14.37 28.83
CA GLU A 107 -49.33 -15.07 28.92
C GLU A 107 -49.07 -16.47 29.49
N ALA A 108 -50.02 -16.85 30.34
CA ALA A 108 -49.95 -17.86 31.40
C ALA A 108 -50.14 -19.30 30.92
#